data_AF-M0M9N4-F1
#
_entry.id   AF-M0M9N4-F1
#
_cell.length_a   1.000
_cell.length_b   1.000
_cell.length_c   1.000
_cell.angle_alpha   90.00
_cell.angle_beta   90.00
_cell.angle_gamma   90.00
#
_symmetry.space_group_name_H-M   'P 1'
#
loop_
_entity.id
_entity.type
_entity.pdbx_description
1 polymer ?
#
loop_
_entity_poly.entity_id
_entity_poly.type
_entity_poly.pdbx_seq_one_letter_code
_entity_poly.pdbx_strand_id
1 'polypeptide(L)' 'MNLSQGELAGAVGVSRQTINAIERGRYNPSLELAFELACHFDCTIENIFIPEIE' A
#
# COMPACT_ATOMS: atom_id res chain seq x y z
N MET A 1 17.48 -1.83 6.78
CA MET A 1 17.46 -1.15 5.47
C MET A 1 16.09 -0.53 5.33
N ASN A 2 15.99 0.80 5.15
CA ASN A 2 14.70 1.46 5.03
C ASN A 2 14.26 1.39 3.56
N LEU A 3 13.12 0.74 3.30
CA LEU A 3 12.48 0.76 1.99
C LEU A 3 11.97 2.17 1.70
N SER A 4 12.39 2.77 0.59
CA SER A 4 11.86 4.05 0.16
C SER A 4 10.50 3.89 -0.51
N GLN A 5 9.68 4.95 -0.50
CA GLN A 5 8.39 4.98 -1.23
C GLN A 5 8.56 4.65 -2.73
N GLY A 6 9.70 5.02 -3.33
CA GLY A 6 9.98 4.76 -4.74
C GLY A 6 10.24 3.28 -5.01
N GLU A 7 10.96 2.60 -4.12
CA GLU A 7 11.22 1.16 -4.21
C GLU A 7 9.93 0.35 -3.99
N LEU A 8 9.12 0.72 -2.98
CA LEU A 8 7.81 0.09 -2.78
C LEU A 8 6.90 0.29 -4.00
N ALA A 9 6.83 1.53 -4.51
CA ALA A 9 6.04 1.86 -5.69
C ALA A 9 6.45 1.02 -6.90
N GLY A 10 7.76 0.85 -7.13
CA GLY A 10 8.27 -0.01 -8.20
C GLY A 10 7.93 -1.50 -7.99
N ALA A 11 7.95 -1.98 -6.76
CA ALA A 11 7.64 -3.37 -6.43
C ALA A 11 6.17 -3.74 -6.64
N VAL A 12 5.25 -2.78 -6.47
CA VAL A 12 3.80 -2.96 -6.61
C VAL A 12 3.22 -2.20 -7.82
N GLY A 13 4.06 -1.87 -8.82
CA GLY A 13 3.60 -1.37 -10.11
C GLY A 13 2.87 -0.02 -10.11
N VAL A 14 3.07 0.83 -9.10
CA VAL A 14 2.41 2.14 -8.99
C VAL A 14 3.41 3.30 -8.98
N SER A 15 2.89 4.53 -9.01
CA SER A 15 3.72 5.72 -8.87
C SER A 15 4.12 5.95 -7.40
N ARG A 16 5.26 6.61 -7.17
CA ARG A 16 5.65 7.08 -5.82
C ARG A 16 4.57 7.99 -5.21
N GLN A 17 3.88 8.78 -6.03
CA GLN A 17 2.78 9.64 -5.60
C GLN A 17 1.58 8.82 -5.09
N THR A 18 1.31 7.66 -5.69
CA THR A 18 0.26 6.73 -5.24
C THR A 18 0.57 6.23 -3.83
N ILE A 19 1.78 5.72 -3.59
CA ILE A 19 2.23 5.31 -2.25
C ILE A 19 2.13 6.47 -1.25
N ASN A 20 2.60 7.67 -1.63
CA ASN A 20 2.51 8.85 -0.77
C ASN A 20 1.06 9.25 -0.42
N ALA A 21 0.12 9.07 -1.35
CA ALA A 21 -1.29 9.38 -1.11
C ALA A 21 -1.93 8.35 -0.17
N ILE A 22 -1.59 7.07 -0.32
CA ILE A 22 -2.04 5.98 0.56
C ILE A 22 -1.57 6.23 1.99
N GLU A 23 -0.27 6.45 2.20
CA GLU A 23 0.32 6.68 3.53
C GLU A 23 -0.26 7.91 4.24
N ARG A 24 -0.81 8.87 3.49
CA ARG A 24 -1.42 10.09 4.02
C ARG A 24 -2.94 10.01 4.12
N GLY A 25 -3.51 8.83 3.89
CA GLY A 25 -4.96 8.59 3.94
C GLY A 25 -5.75 9.38 2.89
N ARG A 26 -5.10 9.84 1.82
CA ARG A 26 -5.74 10.64 0.75
C ARG A 26 -6.21 9.79 -0.42
N TYR A 27 -5.90 8.51 -0.42
CA TYR A 27 -6.26 7.59 -1.50
C TYR A 27 -6.55 6.21 -0.93
N ASN A 28 -7.73 5.70 -1.24
CA ASN A 28 -8.07 4.30 -0.98
C ASN A 28 -7.53 3.46 -2.15
N PRO A 29 -6.64 2.48 -1.89
CA PRO A 29 -6.12 1.62 -2.93
C PRO A 29 -7.23 0.78 -3.56
N SER A 30 -7.01 0.34 -4.81
CA SER A 30 -7.82 -0.75 -5.38
C SER A 30 -7.60 -2.03 -4.59
N LEU A 31 -8.55 -2.98 -4.68
CA LEU A 31 -8.40 -4.28 -4.04
C LEU A 31 -7.14 -5.01 -4.53
N GLU A 32 -6.85 -4.92 -5.83
CA GLU A 32 -5.63 -5.47 -6.44
C GLU A 32 -4.37 -4.90 -5.79
N LEU A 33 -4.26 -3.57 -5.67
CA LEU A 33 -3.12 -2.92 -5.03
C LEU A 33 -3.02 -3.27 -3.54
N ALA A 34 -4.15 -3.44 -2.85
CA ALA A 34 -4.15 -3.89 -1.47
C ALA A 34 -3.57 -5.31 -1.32
N PHE A 35 -3.92 -6.22 -2.22
CA PHE A 35 -3.33 -7.57 -2.28
C PHE A 35 -1.84 -7.54 -2.64
N GLU A 36 -1.43 -6.73 -3.61
CA GLU A 36 -0.02 -6.59 -3.99
C GLU A 36 0.84 -6.10 -2.82
N LEU A 37 0.34 -5.11 -2.07
CA LEU A 37 1.00 -4.61 -0.86
C LEU A 37 1.06 -5.69 0.23
N ALA A 38 -0.03 -6.41 0.48
CA ALA A 38 -0.06 -7.51 1.44
C ALA A 38 0.93 -8.62 1.08
N CYS A 39 0.97 -9.02 -0.20
CA CYS A 39 1.95 -9.98 -0.71
C CYS A 39 3.39 -9.47 -0.58
N HIS A 40 3.66 -8.19 -0.86
CA HIS A 40 4.99 -7.60 -0.73
C HIS A 40 5.51 -7.62 0.71
N PHE A 41 4.63 -7.41 1.69
CA PHE A 41 4.96 -7.40 3.11
C PHE A 41 4.79 -8.76 3.81
N ASP A 42 4.44 -9.82 3.06
CA ASP A 42 4.19 -11.17 3.57
C ASP A 42 3.19 -11.17 4.75
N CYS A 43 2.08 -10.46 4.57
CA CYS A 43 1.04 -10.30 5.58
C CYS A 43 -0.36 -10.30 4.96
N THR A 44 -1.41 -10.17 5.78
CA THR A 44 -2.79 -10.03 5.28
C THR A 44 -3.16 -8.58 5.03
N ILE A 45 -4.20 -8.33 4.23
CA ILE A 45 -4.67 -6.97 3.92
C ILE A 45 -5.01 -6.22 5.22
N GLU A 46 -5.61 -6.89 6.19
CA GLU A 46 -6.04 -6.33 7.47
C GLU A 46 -4.87 -5.90 8.36
N ASN A 47 -3.64 -6.38 8.08
CA ASN A 47 -2.44 -5.88 8.74
C ASN A 47 -2.02 -4.49 8.23
N ILE A 48 -2.46 -4.11 7.03
CA ILE A 48 -2.08 -2.85 6.37
C ILE A 48 -3.24 -1.85 6.35
N PHE A 49 -4.46 -2.33 6.09
CA PHE A 49 -5.66 -1.52 5.92
C PHE A 49 -6.73 -1.94 6.91
N ILE A 50 -7.10 -1.02 7.79
CA ILE A 50 -8.15 -1.23 8.79
C ILE A 50 -9.43 -0.58 8.24
N PRO A 51 -10.51 -1.33 8.02
CA PRO A 51 -11.77 -0.73 7.58
C PRO A 51 -12.35 0.12 8.71
N GLU A 52 -12.68 1.37 8.41
CA GLU A 52 -13.48 2.22 9.29
C GLU A 52 -14.94 1.73 9.18
N ILE A 53 -15.32 0.79 10.03
CA ILE A 53 -16.70 0.32 10.17
C ILE A 53 -17.26 1.02 11.42
N GLU A 54 -18.26 1.89 11.24
CA GLU A 54 -19.08 2.43 12.34
C GLU A 54 -20.02 1.37 12.92
#